data_AF-A0A165JCQ6-F1
#
_entry.id   AF-A0A165JCQ6-F1
#
_cell.length_a   1.000
_cell.length_b   1.000
_cell.length_c   1.000
_cell.angle_alpha   90.00
_cell.angle_beta   90.00
_cell.angle_gamma   90.00
#
_symmetry.space_group_name_H-M   'P 1'
#
loop_
_entity.id
_entity.type
_entity.pdbx_description
1 polymer ?
#
loop_
_entity_poly.entity_id
_entity_poly.type
_entity_poly.pdbx_seq_one_letter_code
_entity_poly.pdbx_strand_id
1 'polypeptide(L)'
;MAKPGKMDELLALLKTMKALADSDAEPGVVRWEILKVGDELTILEQYADVPAILAHIETAPFKEFQAKKDDLLVEGSLSFAFWEEVA
;
A
#
# COMPACT_ATOMS: atom_id res chain seq x y z
N MET A 1 -6.20 -7.18 -7.47
CA MET A 1 -6.18 -6.94 -8.94
C MET A 1 -6.93 -5.65 -9.26
N ALA A 2 -6.41 -4.80 -10.15
CA ALA A 2 -7.13 -3.59 -10.58
C ALA A 2 -8.32 -3.96 -11.50
N LYS A 3 -9.41 -3.20 -11.43
CA LYS A 3 -10.49 -3.26 -12.42
C LYS A 3 -9.99 -2.80 -13.81
N PRO A 4 -10.60 -3.26 -14.91
CA PRO A 4 -10.22 -2.82 -16.26
C PRO A 4 -10.16 -1.30 -16.39
N GLY A 5 -9.03 -0.76 -16.86
CA GLY A 5 -8.81 0.68 -17.02
C GLY A 5 -8.53 1.46 -15.72
N LYS A 6 -8.45 0.81 -14.56
CA LYS A 6 -8.18 1.47 -13.26
C LYS A 6 -6.74 1.37 -12.76
N MET A 7 -5.86 0.70 -13.50
CA MET A 7 -4.46 0.47 -13.12
C MET A 7 -3.69 1.77 -12.85
N ASP A 8 -3.80 2.76 -13.74
CA ASP A 8 -3.04 4.01 -13.58
C ASP A 8 -3.53 4.84 -12.39
N GLU A 9 -4.85 4.85 -12.14
CA GLU A 9 -5.44 5.51 -10.98
C GLU A 9 -5.01 4.83 -9.67
N LEU A 10 -5.02 3.50 -9.63
CA LEU A 10 -4.51 2.73 -8.50
C LEU A 10 -3.02 3.00 -8.25
N LEU A 11 -2.19 2.97 -9.30
CA LEU A 11 -0.77 3.25 -9.20
C LEU A 11 -0.49 4.69 -8.73
N ALA A 12 -1.30 5.66 -9.12
CA ALA A 12 -1.16 7.04 -8.65
C ALA A 12 -1.35 7.13 -7.13
N LEU A 13 -2.40 6.51 -6.58
CA LEU A 13 -2.64 6.49 -5.13
C LEU A 13 -1.53 5.76 -4.37
N LEU A 14 -1.10 4.59 -4.87
CA LEU A 14 -0.02 3.83 -4.27
C LEU A 14 1.31 4.60 -4.28
N LYS A 15 1.60 5.36 -5.35
CA LYS A 15 2.80 6.22 -5.43
C LYS A 15 2.76 7.38 -4.46
N THR A 16 1.58 7.94 -4.16
CA THR A 16 1.44 8.96 -3.11
C THR A 16 1.76 8.38 -1.73
N MET A 17 1.25 7.18 -1.42
CA MET A 17 1.62 6.48 -0.18
C MET A 17 3.12 6.18 -0.14
N LYS A 18 3.70 5.69 -1.24
CA LYS A 18 5.15 5.47 -1.34
C LYS A 18 5.96 6.74 -1.09
N ALA A 19 5.58 7.86 -1.68
CA ALA A 19 6.30 9.11 -1.49
C ALA A 19 6.28 9.59 -0.04
N LEU A 20 5.19 9.30 0.70
CA LEU A 20 5.07 9.60 2.12
C LEU A 20 5.94 8.64 2.96
N ALA A 21 5.87 7.34 2.67
CA ALA A 21 6.67 6.30 3.32
C ALA A 21 8.18 6.45 3.10
N ASP A 22 8.60 6.95 1.93
CA ASP A 22 10.01 7.26 1.62
C ASP A 22 10.47 8.60 2.25
N SER A 23 9.60 9.32 2.94
CA SER A 23 9.89 10.60 3.60
C SER A 23 9.96 10.48 5.12
N ASP A 24 10.38 11.56 5.79
CA ASP A 24 10.41 11.62 7.26
C ASP A 24 9.01 11.78 7.90
N ALA A 25 7.94 11.83 7.10
CA ALA A 25 6.57 12.02 7.58
C ALA A 25 5.97 10.79 8.27
N GLU A 26 6.53 9.60 8.02
CA GLU A 26 6.09 8.33 8.63
C GLU A 26 7.27 7.65 9.36
N PRO A 27 7.65 8.14 10.55
CA PRO A 27 8.73 7.53 11.32
C PRO A 27 8.42 6.05 11.60
N GLY A 28 9.37 5.17 11.28
CA GLY A 28 9.24 3.73 11.51
C GLY A 28 8.82 2.92 10.29
N VAL A 29 8.55 3.53 9.13
CA VAL A 29 8.49 2.80 7.86
C VAL A 29 9.92 2.48 7.41
N VAL A 30 10.22 1.19 7.28
CA VAL A 30 11.55 0.67 6.90
C VAL A 30 11.60 0.38 5.41
N ARG A 31 10.50 -0.12 4.83
CA ARG A 31 10.41 -0.49 3.42
C ARG A 31 9.01 -0.24 2.89
N TRP A 32 8.93 0.35 1.69
CA TRP A 32 7.70 0.49 0.93
C TRP A 32 7.95 0.33 -0.57
N GLU A 33 7.55 -0.80 -1.12
CA GLU A 33 7.77 -1.11 -2.54
C GLU A 33 6.48 -1.50 -3.24
N ILE A 34 6.32 -0.99 -4.47
CA ILE A 34 5.23 -1.37 -5.36
C ILE A 34 5.83 -2.33 -6.39
N LEU A 35 5.38 -3.58 -6.38
CA LEU A 35 5.79 -4.61 -7.33
C LEU A 35 4.62 -4.93 -8.27
N LYS A 36 4.92 -5.24 -9.54
CA LYS A 36 3.91 -5.49 -10.58
C LYS A 36 4.27 -6.71 -11.41
N VAL A 37 3.28 -7.55 -11.71
CA VAL A 37 3.36 -8.62 -12.73
C VAL A 37 2.05 -8.63 -13.52
N GLY A 38 2.11 -8.39 -14.83
CA GLY A 38 0.88 -8.25 -15.65
C GLY A 38 -0.04 -7.15 -15.09
N ASP A 39 -1.28 -7.51 -14.75
CA ASP A 39 -2.28 -6.62 -14.13
C ASP A 39 -2.40 -6.79 -12.60
N GLU A 40 -1.48 -7.52 -12.01
CA GLU A 40 -1.39 -7.72 -10.56
C GLU A 40 -0.35 -6.79 -9.95
N LEU A 41 -0.67 -6.32 -8.74
CA LEU A 41 0.21 -5.52 -7.92
C LEU A 41 0.33 -6.17 -6.55
N THR A 42 1.50 -6.06 -5.95
CA THR A 42 1.69 -6.31 -4.53
C THR A 42 2.49 -5.17 -3.92
N ILE A 43 2.22 -4.88 -2.65
CA ILE A 43 2.96 -3.92 -1.86
C ILE A 43 3.78 -4.71 -0.85
N LEU A 44 5.08 -4.46 -0.81
CA LEU A 44 5.95 -5.00 0.20
C LEU A 44 6.28 -3.91 1.21
N GLU A 45 5.85 -4.17 2.44
CA GLU A 45 5.87 -3.21 3.54
C GLU A 45 6.68 -3.79 4.69
N GLN A 46 7.56 -2.97 5.27
CA GLN A 46 8.25 -3.30 6.50
C GLN A 46 8.19 -2.10 7.44
N TYR A 47 7.87 -2.38 8.69
CA TYR A 47 7.77 -1.38 9.73
C TYR A 47 8.63 -1.80 10.92
N ALA A 48 9.13 -0.82 11.67
CA ALA A 48 9.93 -1.07 12.86
C ALA A 48 9.10 -1.71 13.99
N ASP A 49 7.82 -1.37 14.09
CA ASP A 49 6.91 -1.84 15.13
C ASP A 49 5.42 -1.66 14.75
N VAL A 50 4.53 -2.14 15.61
CA VAL A 50 3.07 -2.02 15.45
C VAL A 50 2.60 -0.55 15.48
N PRO A 51 3.09 0.33 16.38
CA PRO A 51 2.76 1.75 16.33
C PRO A 51 3.02 2.42 14.97
N ALA A 52 4.10 2.09 14.27
CA ALA A 52 4.37 2.62 12.94
C ALA A 52 3.31 2.20 11.91
N ILE A 53 2.81 0.95 11.98
CA ILE A 53 1.69 0.48 11.15
C ILE A 53 0.42 1.29 11.46
N LEU A 54 0.11 1.48 12.74
CA LEU A 54 -1.08 2.24 13.17
C LEU A 54 -1.01 3.70 12.74
N ALA A 55 0.18 4.30 12.76
CA ALA A 55 0.39 5.65 12.24
C ALA A 55 0.16 5.72 10.72
N HIS A 56 0.69 4.74 9.97
CA HIS A 56 0.54 4.67 8.52
C HIS A 56 -0.91 4.62 8.07
N ILE A 57 -1.73 3.76 8.68
CA ILE A 57 -3.15 3.61 8.30
C ILE A 57 -3.99 4.85 8.62
N GLU A 58 -3.49 5.75 9.48
CA GLU A 58 -4.15 7.00 9.82
C GLU A 58 -3.81 8.15 8.87
N THR A 59 -2.86 7.97 7.95
CA THR A 59 -2.44 9.00 7.00
C THR A 59 -3.51 9.32 5.97
N ALA A 60 -3.48 10.56 5.45
CA ALA A 60 -4.43 11.00 4.43
C ALA A 60 -4.34 10.16 3.13
N PRO A 61 -3.15 9.82 2.59
CA PRO A 61 -3.04 8.97 1.41
C PRO A 61 -3.62 7.55 1.62
N PHE A 62 -3.40 6.94 2.80
CA PHE A 62 -3.99 5.64 3.10
C PHE A 62 -5.52 5.71 3.16
N LYS A 63 -6.07 6.74 3.84
CA LYS A 63 -7.53 6.96 3.91
C LYS A 63 -8.14 7.22 2.54
N GLU A 64 -7.44 7.93 1.66
CA GLU A 64 -7.88 8.15 0.28
C GLU A 64 -7.93 6.83 -0.51
N PHE A 65 -6.89 6.00 -0.39
CA PHE A 65 -6.89 4.66 -0.97
C PHE A 65 -8.05 3.82 -0.44
N GLN A 66 -8.27 3.79 0.88
CA GLN A 66 -9.36 3.05 1.52
C GLN A 66 -10.74 3.47 1.01
N ALA A 67 -10.95 4.76 0.79
CA ALA A 67 -12.22 5.28 0.27
C ALA A 67 -12.47 4.90 -1.20
N LYS A 68 -11.42 4.68 -1.99
CA LYS A 68 -11.49 4.39 -3.44
C LYS A 68 -11.31 2.92 -3.78
N LYS A 69 -10.82 2.09 -2.85
CA LYS A 69 -10.39 0.71 -3.15
C LYS A 69 -11.48 -0.12 -3.82
N ASP A 70 -12.75 0.05 -3.43
CA ASP A 70 -13.86 -0.74 -3.97
C ASP A 70 -14.22 -0.34 -5.41
N ASP A 71 -13.89 0.89 -5.84
CA ASP A 71 -14.03 1.36 -7.22
C ASP A 71 -12.83 0.99 -8.10
N LEU A 72 -11.68 0.71 -7.49
CA LEU A 72 -10.42 0.45 -8.19
C LEU A 72 -10.09 -1.03 -8.31
N LEU A 73 -10.50 -1.84 -7.34
CA LEU A 73 -10.11 -3.24 -7.23
C LEU A 73 -11.27 -4.17 -7.58
N VAL A 74 -10.93 -5.32 -8.16
CA VAL A 74 -11.91 -6.40 -8.31
C VAL A 74 -12.26 -6.93 -6.92
N GLU A 75 -13.56 -7.13 -6.66
CA GLU A 75 -14.05 -7.62 -5.38
C GLU A 75 -13.36 -8.93 -4.98
N GLY A 76 -12.96 -9.04 -3.71
CA GLY A 76 -12.25 -10.21 -3.18
C GLY A 76 -10.79 -10.36 -3.64
N SER A 77 -10.26 -9.48 -4.49
CA SER A 77 -8.91 -9.60 -5.04
C SER A 77 -7.81 -8.95 -4.20
N LEU A 78 -8.16 -8.29 -3.09
CA LEU A 78 -7.21 -7.73 -2.13
C LEU A 78 -6.97 -8.73 -1.01
N SER A 79 -5.70 -9.06 -0.75
CA SER A 79 -5.28 -9.91 0.35
C SER A 79 -4.01 -9.33 0.97
N PHE A 80 -3.81 -9.60 2.25
CA PHE A 80 -2.62 -9.19 3.00
C PHE A 80 -2.20 -10.31 3.93
N ALA A 81 -0.90 -10.38 4.21
CA ALA A 81 -0.31 -11.29 5.18
C ALA A 81 0.81 -10.57 5.92
N PHE A 82 0.95 -10.85 7.20
CA PHE A 82 2.09 -10.40 8.00
C PHE A 82 3.13 -11.49 8.00
N TRP A 83 4.35 -11.12 7.65
CA TRP A 83 5.48 -12.03 7.53
C TRP A 83 6.50 -11.70 8.59
N GLU A 84 7.12 -12.73 9.16
CA GLU A 84 8.32 -12.60 9.96
C GLU A 84 9.54 -12.98 9.12
N GLU A 85 10.66 -12.29 9.36
CA GLU A 85 11.92 -12.64 8.72
C GLU A 85 12.45 -13.93 9.36
N VAL A 86 12.67 -14.95 8.53
CA VAL A 86 13.32 -16.19 8.95
C VAL A 86 14.78 -16.12 8.51
N ALA A 87 15.69 -16.08 9.48
CA ALA A 87 17.13 -16.04 9.28
C ALA A 87 17.68 -17.36 8.71
#